data_AF-A0A9P5IW83-F1
#
_entry.id   AF-A0A9P5IW83-F1
#
_cell.length_a   1.000
_cell.length_b   1.000
_cell.length_c   1.000
_cell.angle_alpha   90.00
_cell.angle_beta   90.00
_cell.angle_gamma   90.00
#
_symmetry.space_group_name_H-M   'P 1'
#
loop_
_entity.id
_entity.type
_entity.pdbx_description
1 polymer ?
#
loop_
_entity_poly.entity_id
_entity_poly.type
_entity_poly.pdbx_seq_one_letter_code
_entity_poly.pdbx_strand_id
1 'polypeptide(L)'
;MATTDAGSKARLETFEGINVDYEKAYQNNKFKIACVTKAISILPLRSKVLDLAQIRVEGSFSVADMAEYEVEEETLAGVFMIFAHLQMSYAAVHAAVYKYARALQPGEIIVLGQSPGDHHVKEESAYDETRTYVEDYNVPLVGEPLPTFLMSAKGQRDFF
;
A
#
# COMPACT_ATOMS: atom_id res chain seq x y z
N MET A 1 -2.62 -28.33 -7.39
CA MET A 1 -3.27 -27.60 -8.50
C MET A 1 -4.39 -26.77 -7.86
N ALA A 2 -4.10 -25.51 -7.51
CA ALA A 2 -5.05 -24.66 -6.79
C ALA A 2 -5.96 -23.96 -7.81
N THR A 3 -7.25 -24.22 -7.70
CA THR A 3 -8.29 -23.54 -8.49
C THR A 3 -8.41 -22.10 -8.01
N THR A 4 -7.90 -21.15 -8.79
CA THR A 4 -8.25 -19.75 -8.66
C THR A 4 -9.72 -19.58 -9.03
N ASP A 5 -10.51 -19.04 -8.11
CA ASP A 5 -11.92 -18.76 -8.30
C ASP A 5 -12.10 -17.80 -9.49
N ALA A 6 -12.95 -18.18 -10.45
CA ALA A 6 -13.15 -17.47 -11.71
C ALA A 6 -13.60 -16.02 -11.51
N GLY A 7 -14.24 -15.70 -10.39
CA GLY A 7 -14.62 -14.33 -10.02
C GLY A 7 -13.43 -13.41 -9.69
N SER A 8 -12.36 -13.96 -9.09
CA SER A 8 -11.15 -13.19 -8.72
C SER A 8 -10.34 -12.79 -9.95
N LYS A 9 -10.28 -13.67 -10.95
CA LYS A 9 -9.55 -13.46 -12.20
C LYS A 9 -10.26 -12.46 -13.12
N ALA A 10 -11.58 -12.57 -13.26
CA ALA A 10 -12.37 -11.62 -14.03
C ALA A 10 -12.32 -10.19 -13.44
N ARG A 11 -12.28 -10.06 -12.10
CA ARG A 11 -12.14 -8.77 -11.43
C ARG A 11 -10.75 -8.16 -11.68
N LEU A 12 -9.69 -8.96 -11.51
CA LEU A 12 -8.31 -8.55 -11.78
C LEU A 12 -8.13 -8.11 -13.24
N GLU A 13 -8.56 -8.92 -14.21
CA GLU A 13 -8.46 -8.63 -15.64
C GLU A 13 -9.28 -7.39 -16.04
N THR A 14 -10.43 -7.16 -15.40
CA THR A 14 -11.25 -5.97 -15.65
C THR A 14 -10.60 -4.70 -15.10
N PHE A 15 -10.08 -4.73 -13.87
CA PHE A 15 -9.43 -3.55 -13.29
C PHE A 15 -8.07 -3.28 -13.94
N GLU A 16 -7.30 -4.31 -14.29
CA GLU A 16 -6.07 -4.14 -15.06
C GLU A 16 -6.35 -3.61 -16.46
N GLY A 17 -7.37 -4.12 -17.16
CA GLY A 17 -7.77 -3.62 -18.47
C GLY A 17 -8.20 -2.15 -18.42
N ILE A 18 -9.06 -1.80 -17.47
CA ILE A 18 -9.51 -0.42 -17.25
C ILE A 18 -8.32 0.48 -16.87
N ASN A 19 -7.40 0.00 -16.04
CA ASN A 19 -6.25 0.79 -15.62
C ASN A 19 -5.26 0.99 -16.77
N VAL A 20 -5.03 -0.03 -17.60
CA VAL A 20 -4.22 0.07 -18.82
C VAL A 20 -4.86 1.02 -19.82
N ASP A 21 -6.18 0.97 -20.01
CA ASP A 21 -6.90 1.86 -20.92
C ASP A 21 -6.96 3.29 -20.39
N TYR A 22 -7.10 3.47 -19.08
CA TYR A 22 -6.98 4.75 -18.40
C TYR A 22 -5.56 5.33 -18.57
N GLU A 23 -4.52 4.53 -18.31
CA GLU A 23 -3.14 4.97 -18.50
C GLU A 23 -2.87 5.30 -19.97
N LYS A 24 -3.28 4.47 -20.94
CA LYS A 24 -3.13 4.76 -22.37
C LYS A 24 -3.89 6.02 -22.82
N ALA A 25 -5.12 6.21 -22.36
CA ALA A 25 -5.96 7.37 -22.72
C ALA A 25 -5.36 8.68 -22.22
N TYR A 26 -4.51 8.63 -21.20
CA TYR A 26 -3.99 9.80 -20.52
C TYR A 26 -2.46 9.90 -20.49
N GLN A 27 -1.75 8.89 -20.99
CA GLN A 27 -0.29 8.71 -20.91
C GLN A 27 0.49 9.92 -21.45
N ASN A 28 -0.08 10.62 -22.43
CA ASN A 28 0.50 11.81 -23.05
C ASN A 28 -0.53 12.96 -23.17
N ASN A 29 -1.57 12.95 -22.33
CA ASN A 29 -2.59 13.99 -22.39
C ASN A 29 -2.03 15.29 -21.83
N LYS A 30 -1.77 16.24 -22.74
CA LYS A 30 -1.15 17.54 -22.45
C LYS A 30 -1.90 18.33 -21.37
N PHE A 31 -3.23 18.20 -21.31
CA PHE A 31 -4.06 18.85 -20.31
C PHE A 31 -3.97 18.17 -18.94
N LYS A 32 -3.96 16.83 -18.89
CA LYS A 32 -3.76 16.10 -17.62
C LYS A 32 -2.37 16.34 -17.08
N ILE A 33 -1.34 16.26 -17.92
CA ILE A 33 0.04 16.58 -17.55
C ILE A 33 0.12 18.02 -17.04
N ALA A 34 -0.44 19.00 -17.76
CA ALA A 34 -0.46 20.38 -17.30
C ALA A 34 -1.22 20.57 -15.98
N CYS A 35 -2.36 19.88 -15.76
CA CYS A 35 -3.11 19.91 -14.51
C CYS A 35 -2.33 19.29 -13.35
N VAL A 36 -1.70 18.13 -13.55
CA VAL A 36 -0.90 17.44 -12.52
C VAL A 36 0.38 18.21 -12.22
N THR A 37 1.10 18.70 -13.24
CA THR A 37 2.27 19.57 -13.07
C THR A 37 1.90 20.86 -12.37
N LYS A 38 0.77 21.49 -12.74
CA LYS A 38 0.29 22.69 -12.06
C LYS A 38 -0.08 22.39 -10.61
N ALA A 39 -0.77 21.29 -10.35
CA ALA A 39 -1.09 20.83 -9.00
C ALA A 39 0.18 20.61 -8.18
N ILE A 40 1.17 19.87 -8.68
CA ILE A 40 2.46 19.65 -8.02
C ILE A 40 3.21 20.97 -7.77
N SER A 41 3.21 21.89 -8.74
CA SER A 41 3.94 23.18 -8.65
C SER A 41 3.38 24.17 -7.64
N ILE A 42 2.10 24.04 -7.25
CA ILE A 42 1.45 24.90 -6.25
C ILE A 42 1.38 24.25 -4.86
N LEU A 43 2.05 23.10 -4.70
CA LEU A 43 2.26 22.42 -3.42
C LEU A 43 3.64 22.76 -2.88
N PRO A 44 3.78 23.18 -1.62
CA PRO A 44 5.08 23.22 -0.96
C PRO A 44 5.62 21.79 -0.84
N LEU A 45 6.95 21.64 -0.77
CA LEU A 45 7.68 20.37 -0.81
C LEU A 45 7.27 19.31 0.25
N ARG A 46 6.33 19.61 1.16
CA ARG A 46 5.90 18.75 2.29
C ARG A 46 4.42 18.84 2.74
N SER A 47 3.49 19.50 2.07
CA SER A 47 2.12 19.58 2.62
C SER A 47 1.00 19.57 1.57
N LYS A 48 -0.21 19.23 2.04
CA LYS A 48 -1.55 19.26 1.42
C LYS A 48 -2.25 17.91 1.17
N VAL A 49 -1.66 16.76 1.49
CA VAL A 49 -2.45 15.50 1.49
C VAL A 49 -3.55 15.59 2.56
N LEU A 50 -3.24 16.12 3.75
CA LEU A 50 -4.23 16.33 4.80
C LEU A 50 -5.27 17.40 4.43
N ASP A 51 -4.86 18.54 3.88
CA ASP A 51 -5.79 19.60 3.47
C ASP A 51 -6.81 19.07 2.45
N LEU A 52 -6.36 18.28 1.47
CA LEU A 52 -7.24 17.66 0.50
C LEU A 52 -8.13 16.58 1.11
N ALA A 53 -7.61 15.79 2.05
CA ALA A 53 -8.38 14.75 2.73
C ALA A 53 -9.49 15.36 3.61
N GLN A 54 -9.16 16.37 4.42
CA GLN A 54 -10.11 17.09 5.28
C GLN A 54 -11.25 17.74 4.50
N ILE A 55 -10.98 18.21 3.28
CA ILE A 55 -12.02 18.79 2.41
C ILE A 55 -12.94 17.73 1.79
N ARG A 56 -12.44 16.49 1.60
CA ARG A 56 -13.13 15.46 0.79
C ARG A 56 -13.80 14.38 1.61
N VAL A 57 -13.38 14.19 2.85
CA VAL A 57 -13.81 13.08 3.70
C VAL A 57 -14.12 13.62 5.07
N GLU A 58 -15.30 13.29 5.59
CA GLU A 58 -15.66 13.59 6.97
C GLU A 58 -14.81 12.71 7.91
N GLY A 59 -14.09 13.35 8.83
CA GLY A 59 -13.25 12.64 9.79
C GLY A 59 -12.14 13.50 10.39
N SER A 60 -11.38 12.90 11.29
CA SER A 60 -10.19 13.50 11.87
C SER A 60 -8.95 13.03 11.13
N PHE A 61 -8.04 13.96 10.86
CA PHE A 61 -6.81 13.72 10.11
C PHE A 61 -5.63 14.28 10.88
N SER A 62 -4.60 13.46 11.07
CA SER A 62 -3.38 13.83 11.78
C SER A 62 -2.14 13.38 11.00
N VAL A 63 -1.02 14.07 11.24
CA VAL A 63 0.30 13.57 10.85
C VAL A 63 0.83 12.75 12.01
N ALA A 64 1.16 11.48 11.76
CA ALA A 64 1.78 10.61 12.74
C ALA A 64 2.74 9.64 12.06
N ASP A 65 3.77 9.21 12.79
CA ASP A 65 4.54 8.02 12.44
C ASP A 65 3.77 6.81 12.95
N MET A 66 3.40 5.88 12.07
CA MET A 66 2.59 4.73 12.46
C MET A 66 3.33 3.78 13.42
N ALA A 67 4.66 3.77 13.43
CA ALA A 67 5.45 2.95 14.35
C ALA A 67 5.38 3.52 15.78
N GLU A 68 5.40 4.83 15.93
CA GLU A 68 5.42 5.54 17.21
C GLU A 68 4.04 6.00 17.69
N TYR A 69 3.02 5.99 16.82
CA TYR A 69 1.68 6.46 17.20
C TYR A 69 1.07 5.58 18.28
N GLU A 70 0.70 6.19 19.40
CA GLU A 70 0.00 5.55 20.50
C GLU A 70 -1.49 5.39 20.17
N VAL A 71 -2.00 4.19 20.36
CA VAL A 71 -3.40 3.84 20.12
C VAL A 71 -3.94 3.07 21.32
N GLU A 72 -5.12 3.44 21.79
CA GLU A 72 -5.78 2.78 22.90
C GLU A 72 -6.31 1.39 22.48
N GLU A 73 -6.08 0.36 23.29
CA GLU A 73 -6.56 -1.00 23.01
C GLU A 73 -8.09 -1.07 22.94
N GLU A 74 -8.62 -1.92 22.05
CA GLU A 74 -10.06 -2.17 21.87
C GLU A 74 -10.94 -0.94 21.57
N THR A 75 -10.38 0.10 20.95
CA THR A 75 -11.10 1.33 20.59
C THR A 75 -11.49 1.43 19.12
N LEU A 76 -10.86 0.67 18.25
CA LEU A 76 -11.03 0.77 16.80
C LEU A 76 -11.99 -0.29 16.27
N ALA A 77 -12.92 0.13 15.40
CA ALA A 77 -13.80 -0.77 14.65
C ALA A 77 -13.18 -1.29 13.34
N GLY A 78 -11.93 -0.91 13.04
CA GLY A 78 -11.25 -1.34 11.83
C GLY A 78 -9.99 -0.54 11.56
N VAL A 79 -9.01 -1.16 10.89
CA VAL A 79 -7.75 -0.52 10.51
C VAL A 79 -7.42 -0.83 9.04
N PHE A 80 -7.05 0.20 8.28
CA PHE A 80 -6.60 0.07 6.90
C PHE A 80 -5.18 0.60 6.77
N MET A 81 -4.23 -0.29 6.51
CA MET A 81 -2.82 0.03 6.25
C MET A 81 -2.52 -0.28 4.79
N ILE A 82 -2.73 0.70 3.91
CA ILE A 82 -2.61 0.54 2.45
C ILE A 82 -1.35 1.25 1.96
N PHE A 83 -0.35 0.48 1.51
CA PHE A 83 0.95 0.98 1.05
C PHE A 83 1.72 1.92 2.01
N ALA A 84 1.29 2.01 3.27
CA ALA A 84 1.89 2.89 4.28
C ALA A 84 3.20 2.33 4.87
N HIS A 85 3.40 1.02 4.75
CA HIS A 85 4.49 0.26 5.36
C HIS A 85 5.62 -0.09 4.38
N LEU A 86 5.55 0.44 3.14
CA LEU A 86 6.43 0.06 2.05
C LEU A 86 7.91 0.33 2.31
N GLN A 87 8.28 1.23 3.22
CA GLN A 87 9.70 1.56 3.47
C GLN A 87 10.16 1.14 4.87
N MET A 88 9.49 0.14 5.45
CA MET A 88 9.77 -0.36 6.79
C MET A 88 10.37 -1.77 6.72
N SER A 89 11.16 -2.14 7.73
CA SER A 89 11.58 -3.53 7.89
C SER A 89 10.39 -4.42 8.26
N TYR A 90 10.45 -5.70 7.94
CA TYR A 90 9.51 -6.74 8.35
C TYR A 90 9.22 -6.67 9.84
N ALA A 91 10.27 -6.52 10.67
CA ALA A 91 10.11 -6.42 12.12
C ALA A 91 9.24 -5.21 12.51
N ALA A 92 9.46 -4.05 11.88
CA ALA A 92 8.67 -2.86 12.13
C ALA A 92 7.24 -2.96 11.58
N VAL A 93 7.05 -3.57 10.40
CA VAL A 93 5.71 -3.85 9.84
C VAL A 93 4.94 -4.78 10.76
N HIS A 94 5.56 -5.88 11.18
CA HIS A 94 4.94 -6.85 12.08
C HIS A 94 4.57 -6.23 13.44
N ALA A 95 5.48 -5.44 14.03
CA ALA A 95 5.20 -4.71 15.27
C ALA A 95 4.04 -3.72 15.12
N ALA A 96 4.02 -2.94 14.03
CA ALA A 96 2.94 -1.99 13.76
C ALA A 96 1.61 -2.69 13.55
N VAL A 97 1.55 -3.74 12.72
CA VAL A 97 0.32 -4.50 12.46
C VAL A 97 -0.20 -5.13 13.75
N TYR A 98 0.67 -5.72 14.57
CA TYR A 98 0.27 -6.28 15.86
C TYR A 98 -0.30 -5.19 16.80
N LYS A 99 0.37 -4.04 16.91
CA LYS A 99 -0.10 -2.89 17.70
C LYS A 99 -1.51 -2.46 17.29
N TYR A 100 -1.75 -2.30 16.00
CA TYR A 100 -3.07 -1.89 15.51
C TYR A 100 -4.12 -3.02 15.58
N ALA A 101 -3.73 -4.29 15.48
CA ALA A 101 -4.62 -5.41 15.71
C ALA A 101 -5.08 -5.49 17.18
N ARG A 102 -4.21 -5.14 18.13
CA ARG A 102 -4.56 -5.02 19.57
C ARG A 102 -5.51 -3.85 19.86
N ALA A 103 -5.48 -2.82 19.02
CA ALA A 103 -6.40 -1.70 19.12
C ALA A 103 -7.82 -2.00 18.62
N LEU A 104 -8.03 -3.13 17.93
CA LEU A 104 -9.33 -3.50 17.41
C LEU A 104 -10.26 -4.03 18.50
N GLN A 105 -11.55 -3.71 18.38
CA GLN A 105 -12.59 -4.40 19.12
C GLN A 105 -12.67 -5.89 18.69
N PRO A 106 -13.09 -6.80 19.59
CA PRO A 106 -13.21 -8.22 19.26
C PRO A 106 -14.10 -8.47 18.03
N GLY A 107 -13.55 -9.14 17.02
CA GLY A 107 -14.25 -9.49 15.78
C GLY A 107 -14.09 -8.49 14.64
N GLU A 108 -13.42 -7.36 14.87
CA GLU A 108 -13.15 -6.36 13.84
C GLU A 108 -11.93 -6.69 12.99
N ILE A 109 -11.76 -5.96 11.89
CA ILE A 109 -10.82 -6.30 10.82
C ILE A 109 -9.65 -5.32 10.70
N ILE A 110 -8.47 -5.88 10.41
CA ILE A 110 -7.32 -5.13 9.90
C ILE A 110 -7.07 -5.54 8.45
N VAL A 111 -6.83 -4.53 7.60
CA VAL A 111 -6.49 -4.72 6.20
C VAL A 111 -5.09 -4.21 5.95
N LEU A 112 -4.18 -5.11 5.57
CA LEU A 112 -2.85 -4.79 5.10
C LEU A 112 -2.82 -4.84 3.56
N GLY A 113 -2.79 -3.69 2.91
CA GLY A 113 -2.87 -3.56 1.46
C GLY A 113 -1.50 -3.37 0.82
N GLN A 114 -1.07 -4.34 0.00
CA GLN A 114 0.10 -4.26 -0.86
C GLN A 114 -0.03 -5.22 -2.05
N SER A 115 0.66 -4.92 -3.15
CA SER A 115 0.82 -5.88 -4.26
C SER A 115 1.77 -7.00 -3.85
N PRO A 116 1.51 -8.28 -4.21
CA PRO A 116 2.47 -9.36 -3.98
C PRO A 116 3.81 -9.09 -4.65
N GLY A 117 4.89 -9.29 -3.90
CA GLY A 117 6.26 -9.09 -4.35
C GLY A 117 6.64 -10.01 -5.52
N ASP A 118 5.98 -11.15 -5.69
CA ASP A 118 6.27 -12.17 -6.73
C ASP A 118 6.21 -11.58 -8.15
N HIS A 119 5.44 -10.52 -8.36
CA HIS A 119 5.36 -9.84 -9.65
C HIS A 119 6.56 -8.93 -9.92
N HIS A 120 7.20 -8.42 -8.87
CA HIS A 120 8.23 -7.38 -8.93
C HIS A 120 9.64 -7.91 -8.67
N VAL A 121 9.80 -8.78 -7.68
CA VAL A 121 11.09 -9.34 -7.29
C VAL A 121 11.46 -10.47 -8.26
N LYS A 122 12.59 -10.33 -8.95
CA LYS A 122 13.09 -11.33 -9.90
C LYS A 122 14.24 -12.17 -9.35
N GLU A 123 14.87 -11.67 -8.29
CA GLU A 123 16.05 -12.27 -7.69
C GLU A 123 15.63 -13.08 -6.46
N GLU A 124 15.68 -14.41 -6.56
CA GLU A 124 15.35 -15.30 -5.44
C GLU A 124 16.23 -15.03 -4.21
N SER A 125 17.47 -14.56 -4.41
CA SER A 125 18.39 -14.20 -3.34
C SER A 125 18.03 -12.92 -2.59
N ALA A 126 17.08 -12.12 -3.10
CA ALA A 126 16.60 -10.92 -2.41
C ALA A 126 15.61 -11.26 -1.28
N TYR A 127 15.00 -12.45 -1.33
CA TYR A 127 14.08 -12.92 -0.31
C TYR A 127 14.79 -13.36 0.95
N ASP A 128 14.05 -13.27 2.06
CA ASP A 128 14.41 -13.95 3.30
C ASP A 128 14.51 -15.47 3.11
N GLU A 129 15.07 -16.17 4.10
CA GLU A 129 15.29 -17.63 4.05
C GLU A 129 14.02 -18.43 3.78
N THR A 130 12.86 -17.91 4.19
CA THR A 130 11.55 -18.56 4.03
C THR A 130 10.82 -18.18 2.74
N ARG A 131 11.37 -17.24 1.96
CA ARG A 131 10.77 -16.70 0.72
C ARG A 131 9.41 -16.05 0.93
N THR A 132 9.22 -15.42 2.07
CA THR A 132 7.98 -14.75 2.46
C THR A 132 8.07 -13.24 2.30
N TYR A 133 9.25 -12.62 2.40
CA TYR A 133 9.39 -11.18 2.23
C TYR A 133 10.76 -10.76 1.69
N VAL A 134 10.83 -9.52 1.19
CA VAL A 134 12.06 -8.78 0.88
C VAL A 134 12.02 -7.43 1.62
N GLU A 135 13.20 -6.91 1.93
CA GLU A 135 13.39 -5.55 2.42
C GLU A 135 14.29 -4.78 1.46
N ASP A 136 14.12 -3.45 1.42
CA ASP A 136 14.95 -2.53 0.62
C ASP A 136 15.09 -2.91 -0.86
N TYR A 137 14.14 -3.66 -1.42
CA TYR A 137 14.17 -4.05 -2.83
C TYR A 137 13.69 -2.88 -3.69
N ASN A 138 14.50 -2.47 -4.66
CA ASN A 138 14.17 -1.35 -5.53
C ASN A 138 13.06 -1.74 -6.52
N VAL A 139 11.85 -1.26 -6.26
CA VAL A 139 10.71 -1.41 -7.18
C VAL A 139 10.44 -0.10 -7.90
N PRO A 140 10.11 -0.14 -9.21
CA PRO A 140 9.73 1.05 -9.96
C PRO A 140 8.35 1.54 -9.51
N LEU A 141 8.33 2.44 -8.53
CA LEU A 141 7.13 3.12 -8.06
C LEU A 141 7.03 4.49 -8.73
N VAL A 142 6.00 4.68 -9.56
CA VAL A 142 5.82 5.90 -10.39
C VAL A 142 7.02 6.16 -11.32
N GLY A 143 7.66 5.07 -11.79
CA GLY A 143 8.79 5.14 -12.72
C GLY A 143 10.15 5.36 -12.07
N GLU A 144 10.20 5.61 -10.76
CA GLU A 144 11.46 5.78 -10.01
C GLU A 144 11.72 4.56 -9.11
N PRO A 145 12.97 4.13 -8.94
CA PRO A 145 13.31 3.07 -8.00
C PRO A 145 13.10 3.56 -6.56
N LEU A 146 12.31 2.83 -5.80
CA LEU A 146 12.11 3.06 -4.38
C LEU A 146 12.48 1.80 -3.59
N PRO A 147 13.35 1.89 -2.56
CA PRO A 147 13.60 0.79 -1.63
C PRO A 147 12.30 0.40 -0.93
N THR A 148 11.84 -0.83 -1.18
CA THR A 148 10.49 -1.25 -0.86
C THR A 148 10.48 -2.61 -0.15
N PHE A 149 9.80 -2.67 0.99
CA PHE A 149 9.36 -3.90 1.63
C PHE A 149 8.18 -4.50 0.87
N LEU A 150 8.28 -5.78 0.54
CA LEU A 150 7.23 -6.54 -0.13
C LEU A 150 7.15 -7.92 0.47
N MET A 151 5.92 -8.39 0.64
CA MET A 151 5.67 -9.81 0.92
C MET A 151 5.36 -10.56 -0.35
N SER A 152 5.86 -11.79 -0.47
CA SER A 152 5.35 -12.73 -1.47
C SER A 152 3.88 -13.06 -1.20
N ALA A 153 3.18 -13.60 -2.17
CA ALA A 153 1.80 -14.05 -2.03
C ALA A 153 1.68 -15.10 -0.92
N LYS A 154 2.75 -15.89 -0.69
CA LYS A 154 2.86 -16.78 0.46
C LYS A 154 3.01 -15.99 1.76
N GLY A 155 3.96 -15.06 1.83
CA GLY A 155 4.15 -14.22 3.02
C GLY A 155 2.91 -13.46 3.44
N GLN A 156 2.14 -12.92 2.47
CA GLN A 156 0.87 -12.25 2.76
C GLN A 156 -0.19 -13.17 3.38
N ARG A 157 -0.26 -14.43 2.96
CA ARG A 157 -1.23 -15.41 3.52
C ARG A 157 -0.84 -15.88 4.91
N ASP A 158 0.45 -15.95 5.18
CA ASP A 158 1.00 -16.51 6.41
C ASP A 158 1.38 -15.42 7.44
N PHE A 159 1.04 -14.16 7.18
CA PHE A 159 1.44 -13.02 8.00
C PHE A 159 0.74 -12.94 9.37
N PHE A 160 -0.40 -13.63 9.52
CA PHE A 160 -1.22 -13.63 10.73
C PHE A 160 -1.28 -15.02 11.37
#